data_AF-A0A3A9A4X0-F1
#
_entry.id   AF-A0A3A9A4X0-F1
#
_cell.length_a   1.000
_cell.length_b   1.000
_cell.length_c   1.000
_cell.angle_alpha   90.00
_cell.angle_beta   90.00
_cell.angle_gamma   90.00
#
_symmetry.space_group_name_H-M   'P 1'
#
loop_
_entity.id
_entity.type
_entity.pdbx_description
1 polymer ?
#
loop_
_entity_poly.entity_id
_entity_poly.type
_entity_poly.pdbx_seq_one_letter_code
_entity_poly.pdbx_strand_id
1 'polypeptide(L)' 'MTEKEMMQKNVEEFERLQDYMISCEKDSEVYKKMKRRYTALKVILTASGINLTELDIIKE' A
#
# COMPACT_ATOMS: atom_id res chain seq x y z
N MET A 1 -18.27 3.97 10.88
CA MET A 1 -17.28 3.05 10.30
C MET A 1 -16.55 2.42 11.46
N THR A 2 -16.58 1.10 11.56
CA THR A 2 -15.87 0.34 12.60
C THR A 2 -14.38 0.26 12.29
N GLU A 3 -13.56 -0.05 13.29
CA GLU A 3 -12.12 -0.28 13.08
C GLU A 3 -11.86 -1.36 12.02
N LYS A 4 -12.69 -2.41 12.01
CA LYS A 4 -12.60 -3.50 11.03
C LYS A 4 -12.87 -3.01 9.60
N GLU A 5 -13.90 -2.20 9.39
CA GLU A 5 -14.21 -1.62 8.08
C GLU A 5 -13.12 -0.65 7.61
N MET A 6 -12.53 0.12 8.53
CA MET A 6 -11.41 1.01 8.22
C MET A 6 -10.16 0.21 7.83
N MET A 7 -9.86 -0.87 8.53
CA MET A 7 -8.73 -1.74 8.22
C MET A 7 -8.89 -2.42 6.87
N GLN A 8 -10.09 -2.93 6.57
CA GLN A 8 -10.41 -3.51 5.26
C GLN A 8 -10.11 -2.50 4.13
N LYS A 9 -10.58 -1.25 4.27
CA LYS A 9 -10.30 -0.19 3.28
C LYS A 9 -8.82 0.11 3.11
N ASN A 10 -8.05 0.11 4.21
CA ASN A 10 -6.60 0.34 4.13
C ASN A 10 -5.89 -0.79 3.38
N VAL A 11 -6.33 -2.04 3.56
CA VAL A 11 -5.81 -3.20 2.80
C VAL A 11 -6.16 -3.07 1.31
N GLU A 12 -7.41 -2.78 0.98
CA GLU A 12 -7.86 -2.57 -0.40
C GLU A 12 -7.12 -1.40 -1.09
N GLU A 13 -6.83 -0.33 -0.35
CA GLU A 13 -6.06 0.80 -0.89
C GLU A 13 -4.57 0.45 -1.07
N PHE A 14 -3.99 -0.37 -0.19
CA PHE A 14 -2.62 -0.84 -0.32
C PHE A 14 -2.43 -1.73 -1.56
N GLU A 15 -3.37 -2.64 -1.82
CA GLU A 15 -3.37 -3.45 -3.04
C GLU A 15 -3.49 -2.57 -4.30
N ARG A 16 -4.52 -1.72 -4.36
CA ARG A 16 -4.78 -0.85 -5.52
C ARG A 16 -3.63 0.11 -5.83
N LEU A 17 -2.99 0.65 -4.79
CA LEU A 17 -1.86 1.54 -4.96
C LEU A 17 -0.67 0.85 -5.64
N GLN A 18 -0.44 -0.42 -5.31
CA GLN A 18 0.62 -1.21 -5.93
C GLN A 18 0.35 -1.46 -7.42
N ASP A 19 -0.90 -1.72 -7.81
CA ASP A 19 -1.28 -1.84 -9.23
C ASP A 19 -0.91 -0.58 -10.03
N TYR A 20 -1.20 0.59 -9.47
CA TYR A 20 -0.83 1.87 -10.09
C TYR A 20 0.69 2.08 -10.13
N MET A 21 1.41 1.66 -9.08
CA MET A 21 2.87 1.70 -9.06
C MET A 21 3.49 0.80 -10.12
N ILE A 22 3.00 -0.43 -10.29
CA ILE A 22 3.46 -1.36 -11.33
C ILE A 22 3.21 -0.79 -12.74
N SER A 23 2.13 -0.03 -12.89
CA SER A 23 1.73 0.59 -14.17
C SER A 23 2.49 1.88 -14.51
N CYS A 24 3.42 2.33 -13.65
CA CYS A 24 4.15 3.59 -13.84
C CYS A 24 5.66 3.36 -13.97
N GLU A 25 6.34 4.25 -14.71
CA GLU A 25 7.81 4.28 -14.75
C GLU A 25 8.37 4.60 -13.36
N LYS A 26 9.31 3.78 -12.87
CA LYS A 26 9.84 3.85 -11.48
C LYS A 26 10.45 5.20 -11.10
N ASP A 27 11.07 5.89 -12.05
CA ASP A 27 11.73 7.18 -11.79
C ASP A 27 10.81 8.39 -11.98
N SER A 28 9.56 8.17 -12.40
CA SER A 28 8.58 9.23 -12.58
C SER A 28 8.22 9.90 -11.25
N GLU A 29 7.92 11.19 -11.31
CA GLU A 29 7.43 11.92 -10.14
C GLU A 29 6.11 11.33 -9.60
N VAL A 30 5.31 10.70 -10.46
CA VAL A 30 4.06 10.02 -10.08
C VAL A 30 4.37 8.77 -9.26
N TYR A 31 5.31 7.93 -9.71
CA TYR A 31 5.75 6.75 -8.96
C TYR A 31 6.32 7.13 -7.59
N LYS A 32 7.20 8.15 -7.53
CA LYS A 32 7.78 8.62 -6.25
C LYS A 32 6.71 9.07 -5.25
N LYS A 33 5.65 9.73 -5.72
CA LYS A 33 4.51 10.13 -4.86
C LYS A 33 3.74 8.91 -4.36
N MET A 34 3.46 7.94 -5.22
CA MET A 34 2.79 6.69 -4.83
C MET A 34 3.63 5.87 -3.86
N LYS A 35 4.95 5.76 -4.08
CA LYS A 35 5.90 5.08 -3.19
C LYS A 35 5.82 5.62 -1.76
N ARG A 36 5.73 6.94 -1.58
CA ARG A 36 5.55 7.56 -0.24
C ARG A 36 4.27 7.06 0.44
N ARG A 37 3.16 6.97 -0.30
CA ARG A 37 1.89 6.48 0.23
C ARG A 37 1.94 4.98 0.52
N TYR A 38 2.59 4.19 -0.35
CA TYR A 38 2.80 2.76 -0.18
C TYR A 38 3.59 2.49 1.10
N THR A 39 4.70 3.20 1.33
CA THR A 39 5.49 3.07 2.55
C THR A 39 4.68 3.40 3.80
N ALA A 40 3.88 4.48 3.77
CA ALA A 40 3.04 4.85 4.90
C ALA A 40 1.99 3.77 5.22
N LEU A 41 1.29 3.25 4.22
CA LEU A 41 0.30 2.18 4.38
C LEU A 41 0.96 0.89 4.88
N LYS A 42 2.11 0.50 4.32
CA LYS A 42 2.88 -0.68 4.75
C LYS A 42 3.23 -0.62 6.24
N VAL A 43 3.71 0.53 6.72
CA VAL A 43 4.01 0.75 8.14
C VAL A 43 2.75 0.64 8.99
N ILE A 44 1.67 1.32 8.62
CA ILE A 44 0.40 1.32 9.38
C ILE A 44 -0.18 -0.10 9.48
N LEU A 45 -0.27 -0.82 8.37
CA LEU A 45 -0.81 -2.17 8.31
C LEU A 45 0.06 -3.16 9.11
N THR A 46 1.38 -3.07 8.99
CA THR A 46 2.31 -3.90 9.76
C THR A 46 2.19 -3.63 11.27
N ALA A 47 2.16 -2.35 11.67
CA ALA A 47 1.97 -1.95 13.07
C ALA A 47 0.60 -2.39 13.63
N SER A 48 -0.39 -2.58 12.76
CA SER A 48 -1.72 -3.09 13.10
C SER A 48 -1.80 -4.62 13.12
N GLY A 49 -0.67 -5.33 12.95
CA GLY A 49 -0.61 -6.80 12.97
C GLY A 49 -1.13 -7.48 11.70
N ILE A 50 -1.31 -6.73 10.60
CA ILE A 50 -1.72 -7.31 9.32
C ILE A 50 -0.52 -7.99 8.67
N ASN A 51 -0.68 -9.25 8.28
CA ASN A 51 0.33 -9.97 7.52
C ASN A 51 0.32 -9.51 6.05
N LEU A 52 1.41 -8.86 5.61
CA LEU A 52 1.56 -8.35 4.25
C LEU A 52 2.32 -9.30 3.31
N THR A 53 2.71 -10.50 3.74
CA THR A 53 3.60 -11.40 2.96
C THR A 53 3.13 -11.63 1.52
N GLU A 54 1.82 -11.86 1.34
CA GLU A 54 1.20 -12.07 0.02
C GLU A 54 0.64 -10.76 -0.58
N LEU A 55 0.46 -9.72 0.24
CA LEU A 55 -0.13 -8.44 -0.19
C LEU A 55 0.91 -7.47 -0.73
N ASP A 56 2.17 -7.58 -0.30
CA ASP A 56 3.26 -6.72 -0.73
C ASP A 56 3.95 -7.27 -2.00
N ILE A 57 3.52 -6.75 -3.14
CA ILE A 57 3.96 -7.13 -4.49
C ILE A 57 5.17 -6.30 -4.91
N ILE A 58 5.19 -5.00 -4.58
CA ILE A 58 6.27 -4.08 -4.98
C ILE A 58 7.60 -4.45 -4.29
N LYS A 59 7.54 -4.91 -3.03
CA LYS A 59 8.70 -5.37 -2.24
C LYS A 59 9.85 -4.35 -2.16
N GLU A 60 9.50 -3.06 -2.10
CA GLU A 60 10.44 -1.95 -1.87
C GLU A 60 10.44 -1.44 -0.41
#